data_AF-A0A968GL14-F1
#
_entry.id   AF-A0A968GL14-F1
#
_cell.length_a   1.000
_cell.length_b   1.000
_cell.length_c   1.000
_cell.angle_alpha   90.00
_cell.angle_beta   90.00
_cell.angle_gamma   90.00
#
_symmetry.space_group_name_H-M   'P 1'
#
loop_
_entity.id
_entity.type
_entity.pdbx_description
1 polymer ?
#
loop_
_entity_poly.entity_id
_entity_poly.type
_entity_poly.pdbx_seq_one_letter_code
_entity_poly.pdbx_strand_id
1 'polypeptide(L)'
;MNHYEEDRLFVYLRQTGGLDEAMESLRKAGHPVIEFTIPGVYEIGAEMFRWEIATVVACSIVGVNAFDQPNVESSKKITKAKIAEYQKNGKLKEGKPAWKKDGVAVFSPAAVPGASLKAVLNGSLKKAKAGGYIAINAYLPRNGDMIDALQRMRVAIRAKTGNAVTAGFGPRFQHSTGQFHKGGLKNALFIQITAESEKDVEIPTEGLSFGTLIRAQALGDYEALIEAKRKVIRIHLPSAEAIAEVVKALE
;
A
#
# COMPACT_ATOMS: atom_id res chain seq x y z
N MET A 1 20.90 -3.84 12.97
CA MET A 1 19.79 -3.03 12.39
C MET A 1 19.68 -3.12 10.86
N ASN A 2 20.39 -4.04 10.18
CA ASN A 2 20.32 -4.20 8.72
C ASN A 2 20.00 -5.66 8.36
N HIS A 3 18.81 -6.15 8.72
CA HIS A 3 18.35 -7.46 8.26
C HIS A 3 17.30 -7.24 7.17
N TYR A 4 17.80 -7.14 5.95
CA TYR A 4 16.99 -7.21 4.76
C TYR A 4 17.07 -8.63 4.20
N GLU A 5 15.99 -9.09 3.55
CA GLU A 5 16.07 -10.30 2.73
C GLU A 5 17.00 -10.08 1.51
N GLU A 6 17.41 -11.18 0.88
CA GLU A 6 18.32 -11.17 -0.29
C GLU A 6 17.65 -10.60 -1.57
N ASP A 7 16.37 -10.24 -1.49
CA ASP A 7 15.57 -9.67 -2.58
C ASP A 7 15.69 -8.14 -2.71
N ARG A 8 16.65 -7.51 -2.02
CA ARG A 8 16.87 -6.05 -2.05
C ARG A 8 18.01 -5.67 -2.97
N LEU A 9 17.71 -4.67 -3.80
CA LEU A 9 18.68 -3.83 -4.48
C LEU A 9 18.65 -2.44 -3.85
N PHE A 10 19.81 -1.95 -3.44
CA PHE A 10 19.94 -0.58 -2.93
C PHE A 10 20.50 0.31 -4.03
N VAL A 11 19.82 1.43 -4.26
CA VAL A 11 20.23 2.46 -5.21
C VAL A 11 20.52 3.71 -4.39
N TYR A 12 21.76 4.18 -4.45
CA TYR A 12 22.19 5.39 -3.77
C TYR A 12 22.44 6.51 -4.77
N LEU A 13 21.54 7.50 -4.77
CA LEU A 13 21.75 8.76 -5.47
C LEU A 13 22.59 9.68 -4.57
N ARG A 14 23.91 9.58 -4.70
CA ARG A 14 24.90 10.21 -3.81
C ARG A 14 25.11 11.68 -4.19
N GLN A 15 24.64 12.60 -3.34
CA GLN A 15 24.91 14.04 -3.48
C GLN A 15 26.06 14.50 -2.58
N THR A 16 25.89 14.38 -1.25
CA THR A 16 26.85 14.89 -0.25
C THR A 16 27.64 13.80 0.47
N GLY A 17 27.32 12.52 0.23
CA GLY A 17 27.90 11.38 0.94
C GLY A 17 27.30 11.09 2.33
N GLY A 18 26.22 11.77 2.72
CA GLY A 18 25.61 11.61 4.06
C GLY A 18 25.07 10.20 4.39
N LEU A 19 25.02 9.27 3.42
CA LEU A 19 24.64 7.87 3.63
C LEU A 19 25.78 6.89 3.32
N ASP A 20 27.02 7.36 3.14
CA ASP A 20 28.17 6.53 2.75
C ASP A 20 28.40 5.37 3.75
N GLU A 21 28.40 5.67 5.05
CA GLU A 21 28.57 4.64 6.10
C GLU A 21 27.45 3.59 6.09
N ALA A 22 26.21 4.02 5.80
CA ALA A 22 25.07 3.12 5.70
C ALA A 22 25.18 2.21 4.47
N MET A 23 25.62 2.76 3.33
CA MET A 23 25.84 1.98 2.12
C MET A 23 26.99 0.98 2.29
N GLU A 24 28.08 1.39 2.95
CA GLU A 24 29.19 0.49 3.25
C GLU A 24 28.77 -0.63 4.20
N SER A 25 27.92 -0.33 5.18
CA SER A 25 27.33 -1.35 6.05
C SER A 25 26.47 -2.36 5.28
N LEU A 26 25.75 -1.92 4.24
CA LEU A 26 24.97 -2.80 3.38
C LEU A 26 25.86 -3.67 2.47
N ARG A 27 26.94 -3.10 1.92
CA ARG A 27 27.93 -3.85 1.14
C ARG A 27 28.59 -4.94 1.98
N LYS A 28 29.03 -4.60 3.20
CA LYS A 28 29.60 -5.57 4.16
C LYS A 28 28.61 -6.67 4.56
N ALA A 29 27.32 -6.35 4.56
CA ALA A 29 26.25 -7.33 4.79
C ALA A 29 25.91 -8.19 3.54
N GLY A 30 26.60 -7.99 2.41
CA GLY A 30 26.44 -8.77 1.18
C GLY A 30 25.34 -8.28 0.24
N HIS A 31 24.71 -7.14 0.52
CA HIS A 31 23.66 -6.61 -0.34
C HIS A 31 24.23 -5.89 -1.57
N PRO A 32 23.59 -6.02 -2.76
CA PRO A 32 23.97 -5.24 -3.93
C PRO A 32 23.61 -3.77 -3.72
N VAL A 33 24.60 -2.89 -3.87
CA VAL A 33 24.44 -1.44 -3.79
C VAL A 33 24.98 -0.81 -5.08
N ILE A 34 24.10 -0.14 -5.82
CA ILE A 34 24.43 0.65 -7.01
C ILE A 34 24.47 2.11 -6.59
N GLU A 35 25.52 2.81 -6.96
CA GLU A 35 25.71 4.21 -6.63
C GLU A 35 25.75 5.07 -7.89
N PHE A 36 25.02 6.18 -7.87
CA PHE A 36 25.04 7.21 -8.90
C PHE A 36 25.35 8.55 -8.23
N THR A 37 26.41 9.23 -8.66
CA THR A 37 26.76 10.56 -8.12
C THR A 37 25.86 11.61 -8.75
N ILE A 38 25.17 12.40 -7.92
CA ILE A 38 24.24 13.47 -8.30
C ILE A 38 24.75 14.78 -7.68
N PRO A 39 25.75 15.44 -8.31
CA PRO A 39 26.38 16.63 -7.75
C PRO A 39 25.44 17.85 -7.74
N GLY A 40 24.41 17.87 -8.61
CA GLY A 40 23.43 18.94 -8.70
C GLY A 40 22.04 18.45 -9.11
N VAL A 41 21.10 19.38 -9.22
CA VAL A 41 19.70 19.09 -9.58
C VAL A 41 19.53 18.69 -11.05
N TYR A 42 20.48 19.07 -11.92
CA TYR A 42 20.38 18.79 -13.35
C TYR A 42 20.63 17.31 -13.67
N GLU A 43 21.41 16.61 -12.86
CA GLU A 43 21.69 15.19 -13.03
C GLU A 43 20.49 14.30 -12.67
N ILE A 44 19.47 14.85 -12.00
CA ILE A 44 18.19 14.16 -11.80
C ILE A 44 17.56 13.79 -13.15
N GLY A 45 17.68 14.67 -14.16
CA GLY A 45 17.15 14.39 -15.50
C GLY A 45 17.82 13.19 -16.18
N ALA A 46 19.13 13.03 -15.96
CA ALA A 46 19.87 11.87 -16.48
C ALA A 46 19.39 10.57 -15.81
N GLU A 47 19.14 10.60 -14.50
CA GLU A 47 18.61 9.43 -13.80
C GLU A 47 17.17 9.10 -14.19
N MET A 48 16.31 10.10 -14.42
CA MET A 48 14.96 9.85 -14.96
C MET A 48 15.03 9.03 -16.26
N PHE A 49 15.84 9.46 -17.22
CA PHE A 49 16.01 8.74 -18.48
C PHE A 49 16.63 7.35 -18.28
N ARG A 50 17.64 7.22 -17.39
CA ARG A 50 18.26 5.93 -17.05
C ARG A 50 17.21 4.94 -16.53
N TRP A 51 16.34 5.36 -15.62
CA TRP A 51 15.34 4.49 -15.00
C TRP A 51 14.23 4.11 -15.98
N GLU A 52 13.84 4.99 -16.90
CA GLU A 52 12.92 4.67 -18.00
C GLU A 52 13.48 3.55 -18.88
N ILE A 53 14.72 3.70 -19.36
CA ILE A 53 15.39 2.70 -20.19
C ILE A 53 15.63 1.40 -19.41
N ALA A 54 16.13 1.48 -18.18
CA ALA A 54 16.37 0.31 -17.33
C ALA A 54 15.08 -0.49 -17.10
N THR A 55 13.95 0.19 -16.91
CA THR A 55 12.65 -0.47 -16.74
C THR A 55 12.25 -1.22 -18.01
N VAL A 56 12.37 -0.61 -19.20
CA VAL A 56 12.02 -1.26 -20.47
C VAL A 56 12.92 -2.47 -20.75
N VAL A 57 14.23 -2.34 -20.50
CA VAL A 57 15.18 -3.45 -20.64
C VAL A 57 14.85 -4.58 -19.67
N ALA A 58 14.58 -4.27 -18.39
CA ALA A 58 14.17 -5.27 -17.41
C ALA A 58 12.89 -5.99 -17.83
N CYS A 59 11.87 -5.24 -18.27
CA CYS A 59 10.61 -5.77 -18.81
C CYS A 59 10.85 -6.74 -19.99
N SER A 60 11.71 -6.37 -20.94
CA SER A 60 12.10 -7.23 -22.07
C SER A 60 12.74 -8.54 -21.59
N ILE A 61 13.68 -8.46 -20.64
CA ILE A 61 14.35 -9.65 -20.07
C ILE A 61 13.37 -10.56 -19.34
N VAL A 62 12.41 -10.01 -18.59
CA VAL A 62 11.42 -10.81 -17.84
C VAL A 62 10.20 -11.21 -18.67
N GLY A 63 10.14 -10.87 -19.96
CA GLY A 63 9.02 -11.20 -20.84
C GLY A 63 7.73 -10.46 -20.52
N VAL A 64 7.81 -9.24 -19.98
CA VAL A 64 6.67 -8.39 -19.65
C VAL A 64 6.61 -7.20 -20.62
N ASN A 65 5.42 -6.89 -21.14
CA ASN A 65 5.23 -5.67 -21.92
C ASN A 65 5.20 -4.45 -20.98
N ALA A 66 6.19 -3.56 -21.12
CA ALA A 66 6.33 -2.34 -20.31
C ALA A 66 5.17 -1.34 -20.47
N PHE A 67 4.38 -1.46 -21.54
CA PHE A 67 3.31 -0.52 -21.90
C PHE A 67 1.90 -1.08 -21.72
N ASP A 68 1.76 -2.31 -21.21
CA ASP A 68 0.46 -2.96 -21.05
C ASP A 68 -0.11 -2.83 -19.62
N GLN A 69 -1.43 -2.65 -19.49
CA GLN A 69 -2.12 -2.39 -18.22
C GLN A 69 -3.43 -3.20 -18.05
N PRO A 70 -3.39 -4.54 -18.17
CA PRO A 70 -4.62 -5.35 -18.25
C PRO A 70 -5.48 -5.35 -16.98
N ASN A 71 -4.94 -4.98 -15.82
CA ASN A 71 -5.62 -5.09 -14.52
C ASN A 71 -6.09 -3.73 -13.96
N VAL A 72 -6.01 -2.64 -14.74
CA VAL A 72 -6.45 -1.30 -14.28
C VAL A 72 -7.97 -1.15 -14.35
N GLU A 73 -8.62 -1.80 -15.32
CA GLU A 73 -10.06 -1.61 -15.58
C GLU A 73 -10.98 -2.29 -14.55
N SER A 74 -10.54 -3.36 -13.87
CA SER A 74 -11.38 -4.10 -12.92
C SER A 74 -11.83 -3.23 -11.75
N SER A 75 -10.91 -2.52 -11.08
CA SER A 75 -11.26 -1.63 -9.96
C SER A 75 -12.17 -0.48 -10.37
N LYS A 76 -11.98 0.07 -11.58
CA LYS A 76 -12.85 1.13 -12.10
C LYS A 76 -14.27 0.61 -12.29
N LYS A 77 -14.42 -0.59 -12.88
CA LYS A 77 -15.72 -1.24 -13.08
C LYS A 77 -16.43 -1.51 -11.75
N ILE A 78 -15.73 -2.09 -10.78
CA ILE A 78 -16.31 -2.39 -9.46
C ILE A 78 -16.72 -1.11 -8.74
N THR A 79 -15.87 -0.07 -8.76
CA THR A 79 -16.17 1.23 -8.15
C THR A 79 -17.43 1.85 -8.76
N LYS A 80 -17.55 1.85 -10.09
CA LYS A 80 -18.75 2.35 -10.79
C LYS A 80 -20.01 1.59 -10.37
N ALA A 81 -19.92 0.26 -10.25
CA ALA A 81 -21.05 -0.55 -9.79
C ALA A 81 -21.47 -0.20 -8.35
N LYS A 82 -20.50 0.05 -7.45
CA LYS A 82 -20.78 0.47 -6.07
C LYS A 82 -21.43 1.85 -5.99
N ILE A 83 -20.96 2.80 -6.80
CA ILE A 83 -21.55 4.13 -6.90
C ILE A 83 -23.01 4.02 -7.36
N ALA A 84 -23.27 3.25 -8.41
CA ALA A 84 -24.63 3.03 -8.90
C ALA A 84 -25.55 2.35 -7.87
N GLU A 85 -25.02 1.39 -7.10
CA GLU A 85 -25.76 0.75 -6.00
C GLU A 85 -26.08 1.75 -4.88
N TYR A 86 -25.12 2.61 -4.52
CA TYR A 86 -25.32 3.67 -3.54
C TYR A 86 -26.39 4.67 -3.99
N GLN A 87 -26.31 5.16 -5.23
CA GLN A 87 -27.28 6.12 -5.77
C GLN A 87 -28.72 5.54 -5.77
N LYS A 88 -28.86 4.22 -5.90
CA LYS A 88 -30.16 3.54 -5.84
C LYS A 88 -30.66 3.28 -4.41
N ASN A 89 -29.76 2.89 -3.50
CA ASN A 89 -30.13 2.31 -2.20
C ASN A 89 -29.75 3.19 -0.99
N GLY A 90 -28.99 4.27 -1.21
CA GLY A 90 -28.46 5.18 -0.19
C GLY A 90 -27.39 4.57 0.73
N LYS A 91 -26.86 3.37 0.43
CA LYS A 91 -25.89 2.67 1.30
C LYS A 91 -24.86 1.89 0.49
N LEU A 92 -23.60 1.99 0.89
CA LEU A 92 -22.52 1.15 0.37
C LEU A 92 -22.49 -0.21 1.07
N LYS A 93 -22.35 -1.28 0.28
CA LYS A 93 -22.18 -2.63 0.81
C LYS A 93 -20.72 -2.87 1.23
N GLU A 94 -20.50 -2.98 2.53
CA GLU A 94 -19.16 -3.14 3.14
C GLU A 94 -18.83 -4.58 3.58
N GLY A 95 -19.83 -5.46 3.63
CA GLY A 95 -19.71 -6.81 4.19
C GLY A 95 -19.80 -6.83 5.72
N LYS A 96 -19.68 -8.02 6.32
CA LYS A 96 -19.63 -8.19 7.77
C LYS A 96 -18.16 -8.12 8.23
N PRO A 97 -17.83 -7.38 9.31
CA PRO A 97 -16.49 -7.39 9.84
C PRO A 97 -16.15 -8.78 10.37
N ALA A 98 -14.95 -9.24 10.07
CA ALA A 98 -14.42 -10.51 10.59
C ALA A 98 -13.90 -10.35 12.03
N TRP A 99 -13.61 -9.12 12.46
CA TRP A 99 -13.29 -8.75 13.82
C TRP A 99 -13.70 -7.29 14.07
N LYS A 100 -14.19 -6.97 15.27
CA LYS A 100 -14.52 -5.59 15.66
C LYS A 100 -14.33 -5.39 17.16
N LYS A 101 -13.64 -4.32 17.55
CA LYS A 101 -13.50 -3.89 18.95
C LYS A 101 -13.14 -2.41 18.99
N ASP A 102 -13.64 -1.68 20.00
CA ASP A 102 -13.24 -0.29 20.29
C ASP A 102 -13.37 0.64 19.05
N GLY A 103 -14.45 0.47 18.29
CA GLY A 103 -14.72 1.25 17.06
C GLY A 103 -13.93 0.80 15.81
N VAL A 104 -12.84 0.06 15.97
CA VAL A 104 -12.05 -0.48 14.85
C VAL A 104 -12.69 -1.77 14.33
N ALA A 105 -12.89 -1.83 13.01
CA ALA A 105 -13.43 -2.99 12.31
C ALA A 105 -12.39 -3.55 11.32
N VAL A 106 -12.20 -4.87 11.31
CA VAL A 106 -11.33 -5.56 10.35
C VAL A 106 -12.17 -6.45 9.46
N PHE A 107 -12.00 -6.29 8.16
CA PHE A 107 -12.63 -7.09 7.11
C PHE A 107 -11.56 -7.95 6.43
N SER A 108 -11.90 -9.22 6.20
CA SER A 108 -11.05 -10.14 5.47
C SER A 108 -11.91 -11.24 4.83
N PRO A 109 -11.52 -11.78 3.66
CA PRO A 109 -12.19 -12.97 3.10
C PRO A 109 -11.99 -14.23 3.95
N ALA A 110 -10.98 -14.23 4.83
CA ALA A 110 -10.65 -15.34 5.71
C ALA A 110 -10.86 -14.95 7.18
N ALA A 111 -11.05 -15.95 8.05
CA ALA A 111 -11.12 -15.71 9.49
C ALA A 111 -9.83 -15.03 10.00
N VAL A 112 -10.02 -14.05 10.90
CA VAL A 112 -8.95 -13.31 11.59
C VAL A 112 -9.10 -13.50 13.10
N PRO A 113 -8.64 -14.63 13.65
CA PRO A 113 -8.76 -14.90 15.08
C PRO A 113 -7.85 -13.96 15.88
N GLY A 114 -8.31 -13.50 17.05
CA GLY A 114 -7.51 -12.70 17.96
C GLY A 114 -8.36 -11.93 18.97
N ALA A 115 -7.90 -11.87 20.23
CA ALA A 115 -8.57 -11.13 21.30
C ALA A 115 -8.32 -9.61 21.25
N SER A 116 -7.37 -9.15 20.43
CA SER A 116 -6.96 -7.75 20.30
C SER A 116 -6.54 -7.42 18.87
N LEU A 117 -6.50 -6.13 18.53
CA LEU A 117 -6.00 -5.65 17.23
C LEU A 117 -4.56 -6.13 16.98
N LYS A 118 -3.70 -6.10 18.01
CA LYS A 118 -2.32 -6.63 17.95
C LYS A 118 -2.29 -8.11 17.57
N ALA A 119 -3.16 -8.94 18.16
CA ALA A 119 -3.24 -10.36 17.81
C ALA A 119 -3.71 -10.56 16.36
N VAL A 120 -4.72 -9.80 15.92
CA VAL A 120 -5.25 -9.83 14.54
C VAL A 120 -4.19 -9.42 13.51
N LEU A 121 -3.46 -8.33 13.76
CA LEU A 121 -2.40 -7.84 12.88
C LEU A 121 -1.24 -8.82 12.82
N ASN A 122 -0.74 -9.29 13.97
CA ASN A 122 0.33 -10.30 14.00
C ASN A 122 -0.09 -11.59 13.29
N GLY A 123 -1.33 -12.05 13.49
CA GLY A 123 -1.87 -13.23 12.79
C GLY A 123 -1.97 -13.04 11.28
N SER A 124 -2.27 -11.82 10.83
CA SER A 124 -2.29 -11.47 9.41
C SER A 124 -0.88 -11.40 8.83
N LEU A 125 0.06 -10.74 9.52
CA LEU A 125 1.45 -10.58 9.11
C LEU A 125 2.21 -11.91 9.03
N LYS A 126 1.88 -12.89 9.90
CA LYS A 126 2.43 -14.26 9.80
C LYS A 126 2.11 -14.97 8.49
N LYS A 127 1.14 -14.47 7.71
CA LYS A 127 0.82 -15.01 6.38
C LYS A 127 1.71 -14.44 5.28
N ALA A 128 2.55 -13.45 5.57
CA ALA A 128 3.57 -12.96 4.64
C ALA A 128 4.59 -14.08 4.35
N LYS A 129 5.08 -14.14 3.12
CA LYS A 129 6.05 -15.15 2.68
C LYS A 129 7.36 -14.47 2.31
N ALA A 130 8.49 -15.14 2.52
CA ALA A 130 9.79 -14.69 2.03
C ALA A 130 9.73 -14.41 0.51
N GLY A 131 10.42 -13.37 0.05
CA GLY A 131 10.36 -12.89 -1.34
C GLY A 131 9.01 -12.28 -1.75
N GLY A 132 8.10 -12.08 -0.80
CA GLY A 132 6.88 -11.28 -0.96
C GLY A 132 7.09 -9.82 -0.55
N TYR A 133 6.02 -9.02 -0.69
CA TYR A 133 5.99 -7.66 -0.16
C TYR A 133 4.65 -7.39 0.54
N ILE A 134 4.65 -6.34 1.36
CA ILE A 134 3.46 -5.86 2.05
C ILE A 134 3.15 -4.44 1.55
N ALA A 135 1.91 -4.18 1.18
CA ALA A 135 1.46 -2.85 0.77
C ALA A 135 0.43 -2.29 1.74
N ILE A 136 0.69 -1.08 2.23
CA ILE A 136 -0.25 -0.30 3.03
C ILE A 136 -0.99 0.66 2.08
N ASN A 137 -2.26 0.39 1.83
CA ASN A 137 -3.11 1.18 0.96
C ASN A 137 -4.03 2.06 1.82
N ALA A 138 -3.63 3.30 2.06
CA ALA A 138 -4.31 4.19 3.00
C ALA A 138 -5.28 5.15 2.29
N TYR A 139 -6.58 4.96 2.51
CA TYR A 139 -7.62 5.94 2.16
C TYR A 139 -7.84 6.84 3.38
N LEU A 140 -6.82 7.63 3.68
CA LEU A 140 -6.74 8.58 4.79
C LEU A 140 -6.32 9.95 4.26
N PRO A 141 -6.60 11.05 5.00
CA PRO A 141 -6.11 12.37 4.63
C PRO A 141 -4.59 12.39 4.43
N ARG A 142 -4.11 12.99 3.34
CA ARG A 142 -2.67 13.10 3.09
C ARG A 142 -2.09 14.32 3.79
N ASN A 143 -1.82 14.21 5.08
CA ASN A 143 -1.20 15.22 5.92
C ASN A 143 0.06 14.66 6.63
N GLY A 144 0.76 15.50 7.40
CA GLY A 144 2.00 15.13 8.11
C GLY A 144 1.78 13.95 9.07
N ASP A 145 0.74 14.02 9.91
CA ASP A 145 0.44 12.98 10.90
C ASP A 145 0.21 11.60 10.26
N MET A 146 -0.55 11.55 9.16
CA MET A 146 -0.79 10.30 8.45
C MET A 146 0.46 9.81 7.73
N ILE A 147 1.29 10.71 7.20
CA ILE A 147 2.59 10.32 6.61
C ILE A 147 3.46 9.65 7.68
N ASP A 148 3.58 10.26 8.86
CA ASP A 148 4.41 9.76 9.96
C ASP A 148 3.87 8.43 10.50
N ALA A 149 2.55 8.31 10.67
CA ALA A 149 1.90 7.05 11.05
C ALA A 149 2.23 5.94 10.05
N LEU A 150 2.08 6.18 8.75
CA LEU A 150 2.41 5.19 7.72
C LEU A 150 3.90 4.84 7.71
N GLN A 151 4.82 5.78 7.95
CA GLN A 151 6.24 5.45 8.06
C GLN A 151 6.53 4.56 9.27
N ARG A 152 5.96 4.85 10.43
CA ARG A 152 6.09 4.00 11.62
C ARG A 152 5.57 2.59 11.37
N MET A 153 4.40 2.48 10.74
CA MET A 153 3.85 1.18 10.33
C MET A 153 4.79 0.42 9.38
N ARG A 154 5.37 1.10 8.38
CA ARG A 154 6.31 0.47 7.44
C ARG A 154 7.53 -0.10 8.18
N VAL A 155 8.12 0.67 9.08
CA VAL A 155 9.29 0.24 9.86
C VAL A 155 8.95 -0.93 10.77
N ALA A 156 7.84 -0.85 11.49
CA ALA A 156 7.38 -1.89 12.41
C ALA A 156 7.06 -3.20 11.66
N ILE A 157 6.33 -3.12 10.54
CA ILE A 157 6.01 -4.29 9.72
C ILE A 157 7.28 -4.91 9.14
N ARG A 158 8.17 -4.10 8.54
CA ARG A 158 9.44 -4.59 7.98
C ARG A 158 10.28 -5.31 9.04
N ALA A 159 10.38 -4.73 10.24
CA ALA A 159 11.14 -5.34 11.34
C ALA A 159 10.55 -6.68 11.78
N LYS A 160 9.23 -6.88 11.67
CA LYS A 160 8.54 -8.11 12.06
C LYS A 160 8.55 -9.18 10.97
N THR A 161 8.61 -8.80 9.70
CA THR A 161 8.42 -9.75 8.58
C THR A 161 9.62 -9.90 7.65
N GLY A 162 10.58 -8.97 7.64
CA GLY A 162 11.69 -8.95 6.68
C GLY A 162 11.29 -8.50 5.26
N ASN A 163 10.00 -8.55 4.93
CA ASN A 163 9.48 -8.14 3.64
C ASN A 163 9.62 -6.63 3.36
N ALA A 164 9.69 -6.27 2.08
CA ALA A 164 9.54 -4.90 1.64
C ALA A 164 8.14 -4.41 2.00
N VAL A 165 8.08 -3.17 2.51
CA VAL A 165 6.81 -2.54 2.85
C VAL A 165 6.65 -1.24 2.07
N THR A 166 5.64 -1.20 1.20
CA THR A 166 5.21 0.00 0.49
C THR A 166 4.06 0.66 1.26
N ALA A 167 3.93 1.98 1.14
CA ALA A 167 2.74 2.69 1.61
C ALA A 167 2.34 3.74 0.58
N GLY A 168 1.04 3.85 0.32
CA GLY A 168 0.50 4.79 -0.64
C GLY A 168 -0.85 5.33 -0.20
N PHE A 169 -1.11 6.60 -0.52
CA PHE A 169 -2.41 7.23 -0.30
C PHE A 169 -3.35 6.94 -1.47
N GLY A 170 -4.53 6.41 -1.16
CA GLY A 170 -5.62 6.19 -2.10
C GLY A 170 -6.42 7.48 -2.33
N PRO A 171 -7.07 7.63 -3.50
CA PRO A 171 -7.04 6.72 -4.66
C PRO A 171 -5.77 6.85 -5.52
N ARG A 172 -4.86 7.80 -5.23
CA ARG A 172 -3.70 8.12 -6.08
C ARG A 172 -2.83 6.91 -6.45
N PHE A 173 -2.53 6.02 -5.49
CA PHE A 173 -1.70 4.85 -5.80
C PHE A 173 -2.32 3.93 -6.86
N GLN A 174 -3.65 3.92 -7.02
CA GLN A 174 -4.32 3.08 -8.00
C GLN A 174 -3.89 3.42 -9.45
N HIS A 175 -3.47 4.67 -9.68
CA HIS A 175 -3.01 5.16 -10.98
C HIS A 175 -1.51 4.98 -11.21
N SER A 176 -0.77 4.47 -10.23
CA SER A 176 0.68 4.25 -10.33
C SER A 176 1.04 2.79 -10.09
N THR A 177 0.78 2.27 -8.90
CA THR A 177 1.13 0.89 -8.52
C THR A 177 -0.06 -0.07 -8.57
N GLY A 178 -1.25 0.39 -8.95
CA GLY A 178 -2.47 -0.43 -9.00
C GLY A 178 -2.34 -1.67 -9.88
N GLN A 179 -1.69 -1.54 -11.05
CA GLN A 179 -1.38 -2.67 -11.94
C GLN A 179 -0.46 -3.69 -11.25
N PHE A 180 0.59 -3.22 -10.58
CA PHE A 180 1.52 -4.07 -9.84
C PHE A 180 0.86 -4.78 -8.65
N HIS A 181 -0.05 -4.12 -7.95
CA HIS A 181 -0.79 -4.72 -6.84
C HIS A 181 -1.68 -5.89 -7.29
N LYS A 182 -2.30 -5.77 -8.46
CA LYS A 182 -3.28 -6.75 -8.97
C LYS A 182 -2.65 -7.81 -9.87
N GLY A 183 -1.63 -7.45 -10.65
CA GLY A 183 -0.97 -8.30 -11.63
C GLY A 183 0.43 -8.78 -11.23
N GLY A 184 1.07 -8.16 -10.24
CA GLY A 184 2.45 -8.48 -9.83
C GLY A 184 2.57 -9.76 -8.98
N LEU A 185 3.67 -9.85 -8.22
CA LEU A 185 4.04 -11.03 -7.40
C LEU A 185 2.88 -11.58 -6.56
N LYS A 186 2.54 -12.87 -6.75
CA LYS A 186 1.41 -13.55 -6.08
C LYS A 186 1.48 -13.54 -4.55
N ASN A 187 2.67 -13.45 -3.98
CA ASN A 187 2.91 -13.50 -2.54
C ASN A 187 2.76 -12.15 -1.82
N ALA A 188 2.17 -11.14 -2.47
CA ALA A 188 1.87 -9.86 -1.86
C ALA A 188 0.77 -9.95 -0.79
N LEU A 189 0.93 -9.20 0.29
CA LEU A 189 -0.07 -9.00 1.34
C LEU A 189 -0.46 -7.52 1.41
N PHE A 190 -1.75 -7.25 1.48
CA PHE A 190 -2.29 -5.89 1.47
C PHE A 190 -2.96 -5.57 2.80
N ILE A 191 -2.65 -4.40 3.33
CA ILE A 191 -3.33 -3.78 4.46
C ILE A 191 -3.99 -2.52 3.93
N GLN A 192 -5.28 -2.58 3.65
CA GLN A 192 -6.05 -1.41 3.30
C GLN A 192 -6.53 -0.71 4.57
N ILE A 193 -6.40 0.60 4.64
CA ILE A 193 -6.86 1.40 5.78
C ILE A 193 -7.86 2.43 5.29
N THR A 194 -8.98 2.52 5.98
CA THR A 194 -10.07 3.46 5.71
C THR A 194 -10.52 4.09 7.01
N ALA A 195 -11.01 5.33 6.98
CA ALA A 195 -11.60 5.99 8.13
C ALA A 195 -12.95 6.61 7.77
N GLU A 196 -13.80 6.82 8.76
CA GLU A 196 -14.97 7.71 8.60
C GLU A 196 -14.49 9.13 8.30
N SER A 197 -15.20 9.82 7.42
CA SER A 197 -14.85 11.20 7.07
C SER A 197 -15.34 12.14 8.17
N GLU A 198 -14.44 12.90 8.78
CA GLU A 198 -14.82 13.89 9.81
C GLU A 198 -15.62 15.05 9.22
N LYS A 199 -15.25 15.44 8.00
CA LYS A 199 -15.95 16.45 7.20
C LYS A 199 -16.31 15.78 5.90
N ASP A 200 -17.60 15.77 5.59
CA ASP A 200 -18.09 15.22 4.34
C ASP A 200 -18.87 16.28 3.57
N VAL A 201 -18.64 16.34 2.27
CA VAL A 201 -19.17 17.37 1.38
C VAL A 201 -19.88 16.67 0.24
N GLU A 202 -21.14 17.03 0.04
CA GLU A 202 -21.93 16.54 -1.09
C GLU A 202 -21.29 16.97 -2.41
N ILE A 203 -21.25 16.07 -3.38
CA ILE A 203 -20.81 16.39 -4.73
C ILE A 203 -22.06 16.87 -5.48
N PRO A 204 -22.09 18.13 -5.96
CA PRO A 204 -23.24 18.64 -6.70
C PRO A 204 -23.62 17.70 -7.84
N THR A 205 -24.92 17.41 -7.97
CA THR A 205 -25.52 16.58 -9.05
C THR A 205 -25.16 15.10 -9.09
N GLU A 206 -24.23 14.60 -8.26
CA GLU A 206 -23.80 13.20 -8.29
C GLU A 206 -24.60 12.28 -7.34
N GLY A 207 -25.40 12.85 -6.43
CA GLY A 207 -26.19 12.07 -5.46
C GLY A 207 -25.35 11.28 -4.46
N LEU A 208 -24.12 11.75 -4.20
CA LEU A 208 -23.19 11.20 -3.21
C LEU A 208 -22.18 12.25 -2.76
N SER A 209 -21.56 12.00 -1.61
CA SER A 209 -20.53 12.85 -1.01
C SER A 209 -19.10 12.43 -1.38
N PHE A 210 -18.11 13.31 -1.18
CA PHE A 210 -16.70 12.96 -1.40
C PHE A 210 -16.25 11.81 -0.49
N GLY A 211 -16.72 11.76 0.77
CA GLY A 211 -16.47 10.65 1.69
C GLY A 211 -17.04 9.34 1.15
N THR A 212 -18.26 9.37 0.60
CA THR A 212 -18.88 8.21 -0.07
C THR A 212 -18.09 7.78 -1.30
N LEU A 213 -17.62 8.72 -2.13
CA LEU A 213 -16.80 8.43 -3.31
C LEU A 213 -15.48 7.74 -2.93
N ILE A 214 -14.77 8.28 -1.93
CA ILE A 214 -13.51 7.70 -1.43
C ILE A 214 -13.77 6.31 -0.85
N ARG A 215 -14.86 6.14 -0.09
CA ARG A 215 -15.26 4.84 0.46
C ARG A 215 -15.58 3.83 -0.66
N ALA A 216 -16.29 4.23 -1.70
CA ALA A 216 -16.60 3.39 -2.85
C ALA A 216 -15.32 2.98 -3.60
N GLN A 217 -14.37 3.90 -3.78
CA GLN A 217 -13.05 3.60 -4.38
C GLN A 217 -12.23 2.62 -3.53
N ALA A 218 -12.23 2.79 -2.20
CA ALA A 218 -11.56 1.87 -1.28
C ALA A 218 -12.15 0.46 -1.37
N LEU A 219 -13.48 0.34 -1.30
CA LEU A 219 -14.18 -0.93 -1.44
C LEU A 219 -13.95 -1.57 -2.81
N GLY A 220 -13.92 -0.78 -3.89
CA GLY A 220 -13.65 -1.27 -5.23
C GLY A 220 -12.23 -1.80 -5.42
N ASP A 221 -11.24 -1.15 -4.81
CA ASP A 221 -9.86 -1.65 -4.75
C ASP A 221 -9.75 -2.92 -3.91
N TYR A 222 -10.42 -2.96 -2.75
CA TYR A 222 -10.44 -4.13 -1.87
C TYR A 222 -11.03 -5.36 -2.57
N GLU A 223 -12.16 -5.21 -3.25
CA GLU A 223 -12.79 -6.30 -4.00
C GLU A 223 -11.95 -6.71 -5.21
N ALA A 224 -11.34 -5.78 -5.94
CA ALA A 224 -10.43 -6.11 -7.03
C ALA A 224 -9.21 -6.91 -6.55
N LEU A 225 -8.67 -6.62 -5.37
CA LEU A 225 -7.60 -7.40 -4.75
C LEU A 225 -8.08 -8.83 -4.42
N ILE A 226 -9.30 -8.98 -3.92
CA ILE A 226 -9.90 -10.30 -3.64
C ILE A 226 -10.09 -11.09 -4.93
N GLU A 227 -10.66 -10.49 -5.98
CA GLU A 227 -10.85 -11.12 -7.29
C GLU A 227 -9.51 -11.55 -7.90
N ALA A 228 -8.47 -10.73 -7.74
CA ALA A 228 -7.09 -11.05 -8.11
C ALA A 228 -6.41 -12.07 -7.18
N LYS A 229 -7.15 -12.69 -6.25
CA LYS A 229 -6.69 -13.71 -5.29
C LYS A 229 -5.53 -13.22 -4.41
N ARG A 230 -5.50 -11.93 -4.10
CA ARG A 230 -4.49 -11.33 -3.21
C ARG A 230 -4.88 -11.53 -1.75
N LYS A 231 -3.87 -11.67 -0.88
CA LYS A 231 -4.08 -11.66 0.57
C LYS A 231 -4.34 -10.22 1.00
N VAL A 232 -5.54 -9.91 1.48
CA VAL A 232 -5.90 -8.57 1.89
C VAL A 232 -6.68 -8.58 3.20
N ILE A 233 -6.36 -7.61 4.06
CA ILE A 233 -7.21 -7.17 5.17
C ILE A 233 -7.54 -5.70 4.96
N ARG A 234 -8.77 -5.31 5.30
CA ARG A 234 -9.18 -3.91 5.36
C ARG A 234 -9.46 -3.54 6.81
N ILE A 235 -8.76 -2.54 7.31
CA ILE A 235 -8.95 -1.97 8.64
C ILE A 235 -9.75 -0.69 8.45
N HIS A 236 -10.89 -0.62 9.12
CA HIS A 236 -11.76 0.53 9.11
C HIS A 236 -11.77 1.18 10.49
N LEU A 237 -11.42 2.45 10.50
CA LEU A 237 -11.23 3.28 11.69
C LEU A 237 -12.42 4.22 11.92
N PRO A 238 -12.77 4.52 13.17
CA PRO A 238 -13.84 5.47 13.48
C PRO A 238 -13.50 6.93 13.13
N SER A 239 -12.20 7.25 13.00
CA SER A 239 -11.67 8.52 12.51
C SER A 239 -10.23 8.31 12.02
N ALA A 240 -9.60 9.33 11.40
CA ALA A 240 -8.23 9.19 10.91
C ALA A 240 -7.22 9.05 12.06
N GLU A 241 -7.46 9.72 13.20
CA GLU A 241 -6.64 9.77 14.41
C GLU A 241 -6.50 8.39 15.05
N ALA A 242 -7.53 7.55 14.93
CA ALA A 242 -7.52 6.17 15.41
C ALA A 242 -6.48 5.29 14.70
N ILE A 243 -5.76 5.80 13.68
CA ILE A 243 -4.56 5.14 13.14
C ILE A 243 -3.50 4.90 14.22
N ALA A 244 -3.46 5.73 15.27
CA ALA A 244 -2.54 5.56 16.39
C ALA A 244 -2.69 4.18 17.06
N GLU A 245 -3.90 3.62 17.12
CA GLU A 245 -4.14 2.27 17.66
C GLU A 245 -3.57 1.18 16.76
N VAL A 246 -3.58 1.38 15.43
CA VAL A 246 -2.95 0.46 14.48
C VAL A 246 -1.42 0.51 14.62
N VAL A 247 -0.85 1.71 14.74
CA VAL A 247 0.60 1.89 14.97
C VAL A 247 1.03 1.22 16.26
N LYS A 248 0.34 1.49 17.38
CA LYS A 248 0.61 0.87 18.68
C LYS A 248 0.44 -0.65 18.67
N ALA A 249 -0.51 -1.18 17.90
CA ALA A 249 -0.70 -2.61 17.76
C ALA A 249 0.43 -3.28 16.94
N LEU A 250 1.08 -2.52 16.05
CA LEU A 250 2.20 -2.98 15.23
C LEU A 250 3.56 -2.84 15.91
N GLU A 251 3.70 -1.99 16.92
CA GLU A 251 4.88 -1.91 17.79
C GLU A 251 4.81 -3.03 18.86
#